data_AF-A0A1E4ZQS7-F1
#
_entry.id   AF-A0A1E4ZQS7-F1
#
_cell.length_a   1.000
_cell.length_b   1.000
_cell.length_c   1.000
_cell.angle_alpha   90.00
_cell.angle_beta   90.00
_cell.angle_gamma   90.00
#
_symmetry.space_group_name_H-M   'P 1'
#
loop_
_entity.id
_entity.type
_entity.pdbx_description
1 polymer ?
#
loop_
_entity_poly.entity_id
_entity_poly.type
_entity_poly.pdbx_seq_one_letter_code
_entity_poly.pdbx_strand_id
1 'polypeptide(L)'
;MKEKKTAINQDHLSNFCKKINDLELDHSSKVHIENILETLMVLSNQGTHYSNWKLLSELLEDLKKTFKTFSKYRNIHKVTVFGSARTSPEDPIYLMAEDFSRKISNKNYMVITGAGPGIMEAGNRGAGSDKSFGLNIELPFEQEANPYIIDKENLISFNYFLTRKLTFIRESSATVVFPGGFGTLDELFENITLIQTGKTPPHPVLLLEPTGDTFWSKFNEFINCTLKKYKYINFDDTDFFKVCYSVDEAISIIDNFYKVYHSMKTINSFTYIWLKESLDKKKLEKITNLFKSSFIDQKISQYLPDNEENSSSPFYPSLPYLKFQSRSMNNKTILDLILLINNE
;
A
#
# COMPACT_ATOMS: atom_id res chain seq x y z
N MET A 1 -34.79 30.21 25.01
CA MET A 1 -33.36 30.62 24.97
C MET A 1 -32.54 29.38 24.66
N LYS A 2 -32.03 29.22 23.44
CA LYS A 2 -31.04 28.19 23.11
C LYS A 2 -29.67 28.80 23.38
N GLU A 3 -28.91 28.21 24.30
CA GLU A 3 -27.52 28.59 24.55
C GLU A 3 -26.75 28.58 23.23
N LYS A 4 -26.18 29.73 22.86
CA LYS A 4 -25.14 29.81 21.84
C LYS A 4 -23.98 28.97 22.37
N LYS A 5 -23.82 27.73 21.87
CA LYS A 5 -22.56 27.01 21.98
C LYS A 5 -21.47 27.95 21.47
N THR A 6 -20.55 28.29 22.36
CA THR A 6 -19.41 29.16 22.10
C THR A 6 -18.67 28.62 20.87
N ALA A 7 -18.66 29.41 19.79
CA ALA A 7 -17.79 29.12 18.66
C ALA A 7 -16.36 29.04 19.20
N ILE A 8 -15.61 28.00 18.83
CA ILE A 8 -14.19 27.87 19.16
C ILE A 8 -13.51 29.15 18.65
N ASN A 9 -12.95 29.96 19.55
CA ASN A 9 -12.26 31.21 19.21
C ASN A 9 -10.74 31.00 19.15
N GLN A 10 -9.99 32.03 18.74
CA GLN A 10 -8.54 31.97 18.63
C GLN A 10 -7.85 31.63 19.97
N ASP A 11 -8.41 32.04 21.11
CA ASP A 11 -7.85 31.74 22.44
C ASP A 11 -7.94 30.24 22.78
N HIS A 12 -9.05 29.60 22.42
CA HIS A 12 -9.18 28.15 22.57
C HIS A 12 -8.15 27.40 21.72
N LEU A 13 -7.83 27.92 20.53
CA LEU A 13 -6.84 27.31 19.65
C LEU A 13 -5.41 27.56 20.13
N SER A 14 -5.11 28.77 20.63
CA SER A 14 -3.82 29.04 21.30
C SER A 14 -3.60 28.11 22.49
N ASN A 15 -4.64 27.87 23.29
CA ASN A 15 -4.58 26.93 24.41
C ASN A 15 -4.45 25.47 23.94
N PHE A 16 -5.06 25.09 22.81
CA PHE A 16 -4.90 23.76 22.23
C PHE A 16 -3.50 23.56 21.63
N CYS A 17 -2.96 24.54 20.90
CA CYS A 17 -1.58 24.53 20.40
C CYS A 17 -0.56 24.46 21.53
N LYS A 18 -0.77 25.17 22.64
CA LYS A 18 0.04 25.01 23.85
C LYS A 18 0.02 23.57 24.36
N LYS A 19 -1.16 22.95 24.42
CA LYS A 19 -1.29 21.52 24.80
C LYS A 19 -0.65 20.56 23.79
N ILE A 20 -0.60 20.91 22.49
CA ILE A 20 0.12 20.12 21.48
C ILE A 20 1.63 20.14 21.75
N ASN A 21 2.17 21.27 22.20
CA ASN A 21 3.58 21.36 22.56
C ASN A 21 3.95 20.43 23.72
N ASP A 22 3.02 20.20 24.64
CA ASP A 22 3.18 19.28 25.77
C ASP A 22 3.06 17.79 25.38
N LEU A 23 2.66 17.47 24.14
CA LEU A 23 2.63 16.09 23.65
C LEU A 23 4.04 15.61 23.28
N GLU A 24 4.36 14.37 23.63
CA GLU A 24 5.58 13.65 23.23
C GLU A 24 5.50 13.23 21.74
N LEU A 25 5.50 14.22 20.85
CA LEU A 25 5.49 14.04 19.40
C LEU A 25 6.69 14.76 18.76
N ASP A 26 7.16 14.24 17.63
CA ASP A 26 8.18 14.93 16.83
C ASP A 26 7.64 16.25 16.27
N HIS A 27 8.55 17.17 15.95
CA HIS A 27 8.19 18.51 15.49
C HIS A 27 7.36 18.48 14.21
N SER A 28 7.65 17.58 13.25
CA SER A 28 6.90 17.48 12.01
C SER A 28 5.45 17.02 12.25
N SER A 29 5.25 16.05 13.15
CA SER A 29 3.90 15.63 13.56
C SER A 29 3.12 16.78 14.21
N LYS A 30 3.75 17.59 15.07
CA LYS A 30 3.12 18.77 15.69
C LYS A 30 2.64 19.77 14.63
N VAL A 31 3.49 20.11 13.66
CA VAL A 31 3.17 21.02 12.55
C VAL A 31 1.97 20.50 11.73
N HIS A 32 1.92 19.19 11.45
CA HIS A 32 0.77 18.62 10.72
C HIS A 32 -0.52 18.70 11.52
N ILE A 33 -0.49 18.51 12.84
CA ILE A 33 -1.68 18.65 13.70
C ILE A 33 -2.17 20.10 13.69
N GLU A 34 -1.27 21.08 13.81
CA GLU A 34 -1.62 22.50 13.75
C GLU A 34 -2.27 22.87 12.42
N ASN A 35 -1.69 22.45 11.29
CA ASN A 35 -2.25 22.71 9.95
C ASN A 35 -3.65 22.11 9.77
N ILE A 36 -3.90 20.91 10.32
CA ILE A 36 -5.23 20.27 10.27
C ILE A 36 -6.24 21.13 11.04
N LEU A 37 -5.90 21.60 12.24
CA LEU A 37 -6.79 22.43 13.06
C LEU A 37 -7.07 23.79 12.41
N GLU A 38 -6.04 24.43 11.84
CA GLU A 38 -6.20 25.68 11.11
C GLU A 38 -7.16 25.50 9.91
N THR A 39 -6.99 24.41 9.15
CA THR A 39 -7.88 24.09 8.03
C THR A 39 -9.34 23.95 8.47
N LEU A 40 -9.59 23.23 9.58
CA LEU A 40 -10.94 23.07 10.13
C LEU A 40 -11.54 24.42 10.56
N MET A 41 -10.73 25.32 11.13
CA MET A 41 -11.19 26.67 11.47
C MET A 41 -11.57 27.48 10.24
N VAL A 42 -10.71 27.50 9.22
CA VAL A 42 -10.97 28.23 7.97
C VAL A 42 -12.29 27.76 7.35
N LEU A 43 -12.49 26.44 7.25
CA LEU A 43 -13.73 25.86 6.74
C LEU A 43 -14.95 26.25 7.57
N SER A 44 -14.82 26.35 8.90
CA SER A 44 -15.93 26.76 9.79
C SER A 44 -16.35 28.21 9.57
N ASN A 45 -15.40 29.10 9.29
CA ASN A 45 -15.66 30.52 9.06
C ASN A 45 -16.22 30.82 7.65
N GLN A 46 -16.09 29.89 6.70
CA GLN A 46 -16.58 30.03 5.32
C GLN A 46 -18.04 29.58 5.13
N GLY A 47 -18.76 29.21 6.18
CA GLY A 47 -20.15 28.75 6.07
C GLY A 47 -20.29 27.39 5.39
N THR A 48 -19.30 26.51 5.55
CA THR A 48 -19.29 25.16 4.96
C THR A 48 -20.57 24.37 5.30
N HIS A 49 -21.22 23.81 4.29
CA HIS A 49 -22.47 23.05 4.43
C HIS A 49 -22.29 21.77 5.28
N TYR A 50 -23.34 21.38 6.02
CA TYR A 50 -23.34 20.22 6.91
C TYR A 50 -22.85 18.91 6.26
N SER A 51 -23.22 18.67 5.00
CA SER A 51 -22.80 17.46 4.26
C SER A 51 -21.28 17.32 4.15
N ASN A 52 -20.56 18.43 3.99
CA ASN A 52 -19.10 18.41 3.89
C ASN A 52 -18.46 18.12 5.25
N TRP A 53 -19.04 18.63 6.34
CA TRP A 53 -18.61 18.29 7.69
C TRP A 53 -18.82 16.82 8.02
N LYS A 54 -19.97 16.27 7.62
CA LYS A 54 -20.26 14.85 7.79
C LYS A 54 -19.22 13.99 7.04
N LEU A 55 -18.98 14.29 5.77
CA LEU A 55 -17.96 13.63 4.95
C LEU A 55 -16.58 13.67 5.62
N LEU A 56 -16.10 14.85 6.02
CA LEU A 56 -14.78 15.00 6.66
C LEU A 56 -14.68 14.20 7.96
N SER A 57 -15.72 14.24 8.80
CA SER A 57 -15.76 13.51 10.07
C SER A 57 -15.70 12.00 9.84
N GLU A 58 -16.45 11.49 8.87
CA GLU A 58 -16.51 10.05 8.57
C GLU A 58 -15.21 9.56 7.92
N LEU A 59 -14.61 10.34 7.01
CA LEU A 59 -13.28 10.04 6.44
C LEU A 59 -12.20 9.98 7.53
N LEU A 60 -12.21 10.91 8.48
CA LEU A 60 -11.26 10.91 9.60
C LEU A 60 -11.47 9.70 10.52
N GLU A 61 -12.71 9.28 10.76
CA GLU A 61 -12.99 8.10 11.57
C GLU A 61 -12.54 6.80 10.87
N ASP A 62 -12.75 6.68 9.56
CA ASP A 62 -12.23 5.56 8.75
C ASP A 62 -10.70 5.47 8.85
N LEU A 63 -10.00 6.61 8.70
CA LEU A 63 -8.53 6.67 8.80
C LEU A 63 -8.04 6.37 10.22
N LYS A 64 -8.73 6.89 11.25
CA LYS A 64 -8.40 6.63 12.65
C LYS A 64 -8.48 5.14 12.98
N LYS A 65 -9.57 4.46 12.56
CA LYS A 65 -9.72 3.00 12.73
C LYS A 65 -8.59 2.26 12.03
N THR A 66 -8.32 2.61 10.78
CA THR A 66 -7.24 2.03 9.96
C THR A 66 -5.88 2.16 10.64
N PHE A 67 -5.49 3.36 11.04
CA PHE A 67 -4.18 3.59 11.67
C PHE A 67 -4.05 2.83 12.99
N LYS A 68 -5.12 2.76 13.78
CA LYS A 68 -5.15 1.99 15.03
C LYS A 68 -4.93 0.50 14.75
N THR A 69 -5.72 -0.10 13.86
CA THR A 69 -5.63 -1.54 13.55
C THR A 69 -4.27 -1.91 12.98
N PHE A 70 -3.80 -1.20 11.94
CA PHE A 70 -2.55 -1.54 11.25
C PHE A 70 -1.28 -1.14 12.01
N SER A 71 -1.36 -0.23 12.99
CA SER A 71 -0.18 0.15 13.81
C SER A 71 0.50 -1.03 14.48
N LYS A 72 -0.27 -2.06 14.89
CA LYS A 72 0.23 -3.27 15.54
C LYS A 72 1.06 -4.16 14.62
N TYR A 73 0.93 -3.98 13.30
CA TYR A 73 1.47 -4.88 12.28
C TYR A 73 2.44 -4.18 11.32
N ARG A 74 2.99 -3.02 11.66
CA ARG A 74 3.83 -2.23 10.73
C ARG A 74 5.06 -2.94 10.19
N ASN A 75 5.61 -3.90 10.96
CA ASN A 75 6.81 -4.65 10.57
C ASN A 75 6.49 -5.94 9.81
N ILE A 76 5.22 -6.20 9.51
CA ILE A 76 4.78 -7.42 8.83
C ILE A 76 4.26 -7.02 7.45
N HIS A 77 4.87 -7.61 6.42
CA HIS A 77 4.40 -7.45 5.04
C HIS A 77 3.02 -8.06 4.87
N LYS A 78 2.21 -7.39 4.06
CA LYS A 78 0.82 -7.80 3.81
C LYS A 78 0.61 -7.91 2.32
N VAL A 79 -0.22 -8.86 1.91
CA VAL A 79 -0.57 -9.09 0.51
C VAL A 79 -2.06 -8.87 0.36
N THR A 80 -2.44 -7.95 -0.51
CA THR A 80 -3.84 -7.74 -0.86
C THR A 80 -4.26 -8.76 -1.91
N VAL A 81 -5.39 -9.43 -1.67
CA VAL A 81 -6.00 -10.39 -2.60
C VAL A 81 -7.32 -9.82 -3.14
N PHE A 82 -7.40 -9.69 -4.45
CA PHE A 82 -8.60 -9.27 -5.18
C PHE A 82 -9.07 -10.36 -6.14
N GLY A 83 -10.38 -10.38 -6.39
CA GLY A 83 -11.00 -11.25 -7.39
C GLY A 83 -12.51 -11.17 -7.33
N SER A 84 -13.17 -12.00 -8.14
CA SER A 84 -14.63 -12.04 -8.21
C SER A 84 -15.27 -12.36 -6.87
N ALA A 85 -16.29 -11.59 -6.50
CA ALA A 85 -17.20 -11.90 -5.39
C ALA A 85 -18.19 -13.04 -5.70
N ARG A 86 -18.17 -13.56 -6.94
CA ARG A 86 -19.16 -14.51 -7.46
C ARG A 86 -18.59 -15.90 -7.77
N THR A 87 -17.29 -16.09 -7.60
CA THR A 87 -16.64 -17.39 -7.81
C THR A 87 -17.13 -18.39 -6.75
N SER A 88 -17.52 -19.59 -7.17
CA SER A 88 -17.97 -20.62 -6.21
C SER A 88 -16.78 -21.29 -5.51
N PRO A 89 -16.97 -21.83 -4.29
CA PRO A 89 -15.91 -22.54 -3.56
C PRO A 89 -15.31 -23.75 -4.27
N GLU A 90 -16.04 -24.36 -5.20
CA GLU A 90 -15.60 -25.52 -5.99
C GLU A 90 -14.79 -25.13 -7.24
N ASP A 91 -14.78 -23.85 -7.59
CA ASP A 91 -14.08 -23.34 -8.77
C ASP A 91 -12.54 -23.45 -8.58
N PRO A 92 -11.79 -23.92 -9.60
CA PRO A 92 -10.33 -23.99 -9.54
C PRO A 92 -9.64 -22.68 -9.13
N ILE A 93 -10.20 -21.53 -9.53
CA ILE A 93 -9.65 -20.21 -9.18
C ILE A 93 -9.84 -19.92 -7.68
N TYR A 94 -10.98 -20.32 -7.09
CA TYR A 94 -11.21 -20.20 -5.65
C TYR A 94 -10.18 -21.04 -4.88
N LEU A 95 -10.02 -22.30 -5.28
CA LEU A 95 -9.07 -23.21 -4.62
C LEU A 95 -7.62 -22.70 -4.76
N MET A 96 -7.27 -22.11 -5.90
CA MET A 96 -5.97 -21.48 -6.12
C MET A 96 -5.76 -20.25 -5.22
N ALA A 97 -6.79 -19.41 -5.02
CA ALA A 97 -6.73 -18.26 -4.12
C ALA A 97 -6.58 -18.70 -2.66
N GLU A 98 -7.29 -19.75 -2.25
CA GLU A 98 -7.15 -20.33 -0.92
C GLU A 98 -5.74 -20.90 -0.69
N ASP A 99 -5.19 -21.67 -1.64
CA ASP A 99 -3.83 -22.22 -1.55
C ASP A 99 -2.76 -21.11 -1.52
N PHE A 100 -2.93 -20.07 -2.35
CA PHE A 100 -2.06 -18.90 -2.33
C PHE A 100 -2.00 -18.25 -0.95
N SER A 101 -3.17 -17.88 -0.40
CA SER A 101 -3.24 -17.23 0.91
C SER A 101 -2.68 -18.11 2.02
N ARG A 102 -2.92 -19.42 1.98
CA ARG A 102 -2.37 -20.36 2.95
C ARG A 102 -0.86 -20.41 2.92
N LYS A 103 -0.28 -20.56 1.72
CA LYS A 103 1.18 -20.66 1.56
C LYS A 103 1.90 -19.35 1.87
N ILE A 104 1.36 -18.20 1.46
CA ILE A 104 1.99 -16.90 1.76
C ILE A 104 1.90 -16.57 3.25
N SER A 105 0.80 -16.93 3.92
CA SER A 105 0.66 -16.77 5.37
C SER A 105 1.58 -17.69 6.19
N ASN A 106 1.92 -18.86 5.66
CA ASN A 106 2.96 -19.72 6.24
C ASN A 106 4.37 -19.11 6.14
N LYS A 107 4.57 -18.11 5.28
CA LYS A 107 5.81 -17.33 5.16
C LYS A 107 5.79 -16.02 5.95
N ASN A 108 4.91 -15.90 6.95
CA ASN A 108 4.76 -14.75 7.83
C ASN A 108 4.27 -13.46 7.14
N TYR A 109 3.63 -13.59 5.98
CA TYR A 109 2.83 -12.50 5.42
C TYR A 109 1.42 -12.53 6.01
N MET A 110 0.77 -11.37 6.07
CA MET A 110 -0.67 -11.29 6.33
C MET A 110 -1.43 -11.04 5.02
N VAL A 111 -2.70 -11.43 4.98
CA VAL A 111 -3.55 -11.23 3.80
C VAL A 111 -4.59 -10.15 4.07
N ILE A 112 -4.81 -9.26 3.12
CA ILE A 112 -5.87 -8.25 3.16
C ILE A 112 -6.85 -8.56 2.03
N THR A 113 -8.15 -8.58 2.32
CA THR A 113 -9.19 -8.76 1.30
C THR A 113 -10.30 -7.71 1.47
N GLY A 114 -11.25 -7.70 0.55
CA GLY A 114 -12.47 -6.90 0.67
C GLY A 114 -13.55 -7.48 1.60
N ALA A 115 -13.26 -8.58 2.32
CA ALA A 115 -14.17 -9.28 3.25
C ALA A 115 -15.46 -9.87 2.64
N GLY A 116 -15.69 -9.76 1.34
CA GLY A 116 -16.86 -10.35 0.67
C GLY A 116 -16.74 -11.86 0.42
N PRO A 117 -17.71 -12.44 -0.30
CA PRO A 117 -17.69 -13.84 -0.74
C PRO A 117 -16.73 -14.08 -1.92
N GLY A 118 -16.67 -15.32 -2.41
CA GLY A 118 -15.87 -15.70 -3.57
C GLY A 118 -14.38 -15.64 -3.29
N ILE A 119 -13.60 -15.02 -4.18
CA ILE A 119 -12.14 -14.95 -4.03
C ILE A 119 -11.70 -14.23 -2.74
N MET A 120 -12.45 -13.22 -2.30
CA MET A 120 -12.16 -12.53 -1.04
C MET A 120 -12.29 -13.49 0.15
N GLU A 121 -13.32 -14.33 0.15
CA GLU A 121 -13.52 -15.37 1.15
C GLU A 121 -12.41 -16.42 1.08
N ALA A 122 -12.08 -16.94 -0.11
CA ALA A 122 -10.97 -17.87 -0.30
C ALA A 122 -9.67 -17.30 0.27
N GLY A 123 -9.44 -16.00 0.05
CA GLY A 123 -8.29 -15.28 0.55
C GLY A 123 -8.22 -15.25 2.08
N ASN A 124 -9.31 -14.90 2.76
CA ASN A 124 -9.36 -14.92 4.23
C ASN A 124 -9.29 -16.34 4.80
N ARG A 125 -10.02 -17.28 4.21
CA ARG A 125 -10.05 -18.69 4.59
C ARG A 125 -8.66 -19.31 4.54
N GLY A 126 -7.93 -19.12 3.44
CA GLY A 126 -6.60 -19.68 3.26
C GLY A 126 -5.59 -19.13 4.27
N ALA A 127 -5.64 -17.82 4.53
CA ALA A 127 -4.71 -17.15 5.44
C ALA A 127 -4.95 -17.49 6.92
N GLY A 128 -6.19 -17.79 7.30
CA GLY A 128 -6.60 -17.98 8.69
C GLY A 128 -6.98 -16.67 9.38
N SER A 129 -7.67 -16.78 10.51
CA SER A 129 -8.28 -15.64 11.21
C SER A 129 -7.26 -14.70 11.87
N ASP A 130 -6.10 -15.21 12.25
CA ASP A 130 -5.02 -14.46 12.92
C ASP A 130 -4.11 -13.71 11.94
N LYS A 131 -4.10 -14.14 10.67
CA LYS A 131 -3.23 -13.59 9.62
C LYS A 131 -4.00 -12.92 8.48
N SER A 132 -5.28 -12.62 8.67
CA SER A 132 -6.08 -11.96 7.66
C SER A 132 -6.83 -10.73 8.16
N PHE A 133 -6.99 -9.76 7.25
CA PHE A 133 -7.77 -8.55 7.42
C PHE A 133 -8.93 -8.50 6.44
N GLY A 134 -10.02 -7.88 6.86
CA GLY A 134 -11.16 -7.57 6.02
C GLY A 134 -11.39 -6.09 5.95
N LEU A 135 -11.27 -5.51 4.75
CA LEU A 135 -11.66 -4.13 4.51
C LEU A 135 -13.05 -4.15 3.86
N ASN A 136 -14.10 -4.16 4.68
CA ASN A 136 -15.48 -4.17 4.20
C ASN A 136 -15.93 -2.76 3.78
N ILE A 137 -16.95 -2.67 2.95
CA ILE A 137 -17.58 -1.41 2.56
C ILE A 137 -19.06 -1.45 2.92
N GLU A 138 -19.56 -0.39 3.58
CA GLU A 138 -20.99 -0.28 3.84
C GLU A 138 -21.73 0.04 2.54
N LEU A 139 -22.59 -0.90 2.12
CA LEU A 139 -23.43 -0.76 0.93
C LEU A 139 -24.91 -0.75 1.34
N PRO A 140 -25.81 -0.13 0.54
CA PRO A 140 -27.25 -0.11 0.81
C PRO A 140 -27.90 -1.51 0.88
N PHE A 141 -27.26 -2.51 0.29
CA PHE A 141 -27.66 -3.90 0.35
C PHE A 141 -26.64 -4.64 1.22
N GLU A 142 -27.14 -5.43 2.17
CA GLU A 142 -26.33 -6.08 3.19
C GLU A 142 -25.35 -7.07 2.55
N GLN A 143 -24.06 -6.73 2.62
CA GLN A 143 -22.97 -7.66 2.37
C GLN A 143 -22.33 -7.96 3.72
N GLU A 144 -22.73 -9.07 4.34
CA GLU A 144 -22.04 -9.56 5.52
C GLU A 144 -20.60 -9.93 5.16
N ALA A 145 -19.68 -9.61 6.07
CA ALA A 145 -18.31 -10.06 5.96
C ALA A 145 -18.27 -11.59 6.03
N ASN A 146 -17.37 -12.21 5.27
CA ASN A 146 -17.21 -13.66 5.29
C ASN A 146 -16.80 -14.18 6.69
N PRO A 147 -17.16 -15.43 7.04
CA PRO A 147 -17.06 -15.93 8.41
C PRO A 147 -15.62 -16.23 8.87
N TYR A 148 -14.62 -16.12 7.99
CA TYR A 148 -13.23 -16.46 8.30
C TYR A 148 -12.48 -15.32 9.00
N ILE A 149 -13.08 -14.13 9.04
CA ILE A 149 -12.57 -12.99 9.79
C ILE A 149 -13.19 -13.00 11.19
N ILE A 150 -12.61 -13.84 12.05
CA ILE A 150 -13.15 -14.09 13.40
C ILE A 150 -12.84 -12.90 14.33
N ASP A 151 -11.65 -12.31 14.20
CA ASP A 151 -11.27 -11.16 15.01
C ASP A 151 -11.89 -9.87 14.45
N LYS A 152 -12.83 -9.30 15.22
CA LYS A 152 -13.49 -8.03 14.88
C LYS A 152 -12.50 -6.87 14.81
N GLU A 153 -11.32 -6.96 15.42
CA GLU A 153 -10.30 -5.90 15.29
C GLU A 153 -9.66 -5.85 13.90
N ASN A 154 -9.64 -6.97 13.19
CA ASN A 154 -9.07 -7.10 11.84
C ASN A 154 -10.11 -6.84 10.73
N LEU A 155 -11.38 -6.65 11.11
CA LEU A 155 -12.46 -6.25 10.21
C LEU A 155 -12.71 -4.74 10.32
N ILE A 156 -12.46 -4.00 9.25
CA ILE A 156 -12.69 -2.56 9.18
C ILE A 156 -13.81 -2.30 8.18
N SER A 157 -14.93 -1.75 8.64
CA SER A 157 -16.01 -1.27 7.78
C SER A 157 -15.78 0.20 7.43
N PHE A 158 -15.72 0.48 6.13
CA PHE A 158 -15.54 1.82 5.58
C PHE A 158 -16.87 2.41 5.12
N ASN A 159 -17.01 3.72 5.27
CA ASN A 159 -18.15 4.47 4.72
C ASN A 159 -17.91 4.87 3.26
N TYR A 160 -16.65 5.04 2.87
CA TYR A 160 -16.27 5.56 1.56
C TYR A 160 -15.24 4.66 0.85
N PHE A 161 -15.43 4.46 -0.45
CA PHE A 161 -14.46 3.75 -1.29
C PHE A 161 -13.08 4.40 -1.26
N LEU A 162 -13.00 5.74 -1.15
CA LEU A 162 -11.74 6.49 -1.14
C LEU A 162 -10.78 6.02 -0.02
N THR A 163 -11.26 5.96 1.23
CA THR A 163 -10.47 5.56 2.39
C THR A 163 -10.16 4.07 2.36
N ARG A 164 -11.08 3.24 1.85
CA ARG A 164 -10.87 1.81 1.64
C ARG A 164 -9.75 1.53 0.63
N LYS A 165 -9.79 2.16 -0.54
CA LYS A 165 -8.78 2.07 -1.61
C LYS A 165 -7.42 2.55 -1.15
N LEU A 166 -7.38 3.71 -0.48
CA LEU A 166 -6.16 4.22 0.13
C LEU A 166 -5.55 3.21 1.10
N THR A 167 -6.38 2.51 1.88
CA THR A 167 -5.92 1.50 2.84
C THR A 167 -5.32 0.28 2.13
N PHE A 168 -5.95 -0.23 1.08
CA PHE A 168 -5.40 -1.33 0.28
C PHE A 168 -4.02 -1.00 -0.29
N ILE A 169 -3.84 0.20 -0.85
CA ILE A 169 -2.57 0.62 -1.44
C ILE A 169 -1.51 0.84 -0.36
N ARG A 170 -1.87 1.54 0.72
CA ARG A 170 -0.90 1.97 1.74
C ARG A 170 -0.39 0.81 2.61
N GLU A 171 -1.27 -0.13 2.94
CA GLU A 171 -0.96 -1.21 3.89
C GLU A 171 -0.49 -2.50 3.20
N SER A 172 -0.53 -2.54 1.87
CA SER A 172 -0.08 -3.69 1.08
C SER A 172 1.38 -3.56 0.63
N SER A 173 2.08 -4.68 0.67
CA SER A 173 3.41 -4.90 0.08
C SER A 173 3.32 -5.65 -1.25
N ALA A 174 2.23 -6.33 -1.56
CA ALA A 174 2.03 -6.95 -2.87
C ALA A 174 0.55 -7.09 -3.16
N THR A 175 0.18 -6.98 -4.44
CA THR A 175 -1.22 -7.11 -4.86
C THR A 175 -1.34 -8.34 -5.74
N VAL A 176 -2.25 -9.24 -5.37
CA VAL A 176 -2.52 -10.49 -6.09
C VAL A 176 -3.95 -10.47 -6.56
N VAL A 177 -4.14 -10.59 -7.87
CA VAL A 177 -5.41 -10.38 -8.54
C VAL A 177 -5.79 -11.65 -9.28
N PHE A 178 -6.92 -12.24 -8.90
CA PHE A 178 -7.57 -13.35 -9.59
C PHE A 178 -8.66 -12.83 -10.52
N PRO A 179 -9.14 -13.64 -11.49
CA PRO A 179 -10.22 -13.27 -12.39
C PRO A 179 -11.43 -12.67 -11.65
N GLY A 180 -11.96 -11.59 -12.21
CA GLY A 180 -12.94 -10.75 -11.53
C GLY A 180 -13.68 -9.77 -12.43
N GLY A 181 -14.66 -9.09 -11.84
CA GLY A 181 -15.48 -8.10 -12.53
C GLY A 181 -14.93 -6.68 -12.38
N PHE A 182 -15.82 -5.68 -12.48
CA PHE A 182 -15.42 -4.27 -12.45
C PHE A 182 -14.68 -3.86 -11.17
N GLY A 183 -15.11 -4.32 -9.99
CA GLY A 183 -14.39 -3.99 -8.75
C GLY A 183 -12.95 -4.52 -8.75
N THR A 184 -12.72 -5.72 -9.28
CA THR A 184 -11.38 -6.29 -9.39
C THR A 184 -10.51 -5.51 -10.38
N LEU A 185 -11.07 -5.15 -11.53
CA LEU A 185 -10.34 -4.38 -12.54
C LEU A 185 -10.08 -2.93 -12.11
N ASP A 186 -11.00 -2.32 -11.36
CA ASP A 186 -10.83 -1.00 -10.75
C ASP A 186 -9.61 -0.97 -9.83
N GLU A 187 -9.51 -1.92 -8.89
CA GLU A 187 -8.35 -2.04 -8.00
C GLU A 187 -7.05 -2.37 -8.77
N LEU A 188 -7.12 -3.21 -9.80
CA LEU A 188 -5.95 -3.51 -10.65
C LEU A 188 -5.43 -2.26 -11.36
N PHE A 189 -6.31 -1.51 -12.03
CA PHE A 189 -5.91 -0.29 -12.73
C PHE A 189 -5.45 0.79 -11.75
N GLU A 190 -6.05 0.90 -10.57
CA GLU A 190 -5.59 1.83 -9.53
C GLU A 190 -4.16 1.52 -9.08
N ASN A 191 -3.83 0.25 -8.82
CA ASN A 191 -2.46 -0.18 -8.50
C ASN A 191 -1.49 0.20 -9.64
N ILE A 192 -1.80 -0.17 -10.88
CA ILE A 192 -0.93 0.10 -12.03
C ILE A 192 -0.74 1.62 -12.22
N THR A 193 -1.82 2.41 -12.17
CA THR A 193 -1.75 3.87 -12.37
C THR A 193 -0.97 4.56 -11.26
N LEU A 194 -1.12 4.16 -9.99
CA LEU A 194 -0.38 4.76 -8.88
C LEU A 194 1.11 4.42 -8.94
N ILE A 195 1.47 3.21 -9.39
CA ILE A 195 2.86 2.85 -9.66
C ILE A 195 3.37 3.64 -10.87
N GLN A 196 2.66 3.66 -11.99
CA GLN A 196 3.06 4.38 -13.21
C GLN A 196 3.33 5.87 -12.93
N THR A 197 2.47 6.51 -12.13
CA THR A 197 2.53 7.96 -11.84
C THR A 197 3.47 8.32 -10.69
N GLY A 198 4.15 7.34 -10.06
CA GLY A 198 5.04 7.60 -8.94
C GLY A 198 4.33 7.96 -7.63
N LYS A 199 3.02 7.74 -7.53
CA LYS A 199 2.23 8.01 -6.31
C LYS A 199 2.36 6.91 -5.27
N THR A 200 2.80 5.73 -5.67
CA THR A 200 3.15 4.62 -4.77
C THR A 200 4.46 4.00 -5.23
N PRO A 201 5.36 3.58 -4.31
CA PRO A 201 6.55 2.83 -4.69
C PRO A 201 6.20 1.56 -5.48
N PRO A 202 7.07 1.10 -6.39
CA PRO A 202 6.88 -0.19 -7.05
C PRO A 202 6.77 -1.33 -6.04
N HIS A 203 5.84 -2.23 -6.30
CA HIS A 203 5.63 -3.47 -5.55
C HIS A 203 5.07 -4.54 -6.50
N PRO A 204 5.15 -5.84 -6.14
CA PRO A 204 4.63 -6.89 -7.00
C PRO A 204 3.12 -6.77 -7.20
N VAL A 205 2.69 -6.66 -8.46
CA VAL A 205 1.27 -6.81 -8.87
C VAL A 205 1.18 -8.07 -9.72
N LEU A 206 0.54 -9.11 -9.20
CA LEU A 206 0.53 -10.44 -9.79
C LEU A 206 -0.89 -10.83 -10.21
N LEU A 207 -1.04 -11.23 -11.47
CA LEU A 207 -2.29 -11.67 -12.05
C LEU A 207 -2.29 -13.20 -12.08
N LEU A 208 -3.05 -13.84 -11.20
CA LEU A 208 -3.03 -15.30 -11.05
C LEU A 208 -4.22 -15.91 -11.78
N GLU A 209 -3.96 -16.91 -12.61
CA GLU A 209 -4.97 -17.82 -13.14
C GLU A 209 -4.40 -19.24 -13.26
N PRO A 210 -5.23 -20.29 -13.19
CA PRO A 210 -4.79 -21.65 -13.50
C PRO A 210 -4.20 -21.78 -14.91
N THR A 211 -3.27 -22.72 -15.09
CA THR A 211 -2.74 -23.03 -16.43
C THR A 211 -3.87 -23.50 -17.35
N GLY A 212 -3.99 -22.87 -18.51
CA GLY A 212 -5.03 -23.17 -19.51
C GLY A 212 -6.21 -22.19 -19.50
N ASP A 213 -6.36 -21.40 -18.44
CA ASP A 213 -7.33 -20.30 -18.43
C ASP A 213 -6.87 -19.16 -19.35
N THR A 214 -7.83 -18.32 -19.74
CA THR A 214 -7.60 -17.28 -20.76
C THR A 214 -8.02 -15.88 -20.32
N PHE A 215 -8.28 -15.67 -19.03
CA PHE A 215 -8.76 -14.37 -18.55
C PHE A 215 -7.64 -13.33 -18.67
N TRP A 216 -6.47 -13.62 -18.09
CA TRP A 216 -5.34 -12.69 -18.11
C TRP A 216 -4.62 -12.65 -19.45
N SER A 217 -4.63 -13.74 -20.23
CA SER A 217 -4.10 -13.69 -21.60
C SER A 217 -4.92 -12.76 -22.51
N LYS A 218 -6.26 -12.78 -22.42
CA LYS A 218 -7.13 -11.83 -23.14
C LYS A 218 -6.97 -10.40 -22.64
N PHE A 219 -6.82 -10.20 -21.33
CA PHE A 219 -6.48 -8.89 -20.77
C PHE A 219 -5.15 -8.38 -21.35
N ASN A 220 -4.11 -9.22 -21.36
CA ASN A 220 -2.81 -8.85 -21.89
C ASN A 220 -2.85 -8.58 -23.41
N GLU A 221 -3.69 -9.29 -24.15
CA GLU A 221 -3.97 -8.98 -25.56
C GLU A 221 -4.55 -7.57 -25.68
N PHE A 222 -5.56 -7.20 -24.87
CA PHE A 222 -6.11 -5.83 -24.87
C PHE A 222 -5.03 -4.78 -24.55
N ILE A 223 -4.21 -5.00 -23.51
CA ILE A 223 -3.13 -4.08 -23.14
C ILE A 223 -2.14 -3.88 -24.29
N ASN A 224 -1.68 -4.96 -24.93
CA ASN A 224 -0.67 -4.86 -25.99
C ASN A 224 -1.24 -4.44 -27.35
N CYS A 225 -2.34 -5.05 -27.78
CA CYS A 225 -2.91 -4.84 -29.11
C CYS A 225 -3.77 -3.57 -29.19
N THR A 226 -4.20 -3.02 -28.05
CA THR A 226 -4.96 -1.77 -27.98
C THR A 226 -4.14 -0.68 -27.29
N LEU A 227 -3.92 -0.76 -25.99
CA LEU A 227 -3.34 0.37 -25.25
C LEU A 227 -1.93 0.73 -25.72
N LYS A 228 -1.04 -0.27 -25.89
CA LYS A 228 0.31 -0.02 -26.43
C LYS A 228 0.29 0.38 -27.90
N LYS A 229 -0.48 -0.34 -28.73
CA LYS A 229 -0.57 -0.06 -30.18
C LYS A 229 -0.98 1.39 -30.45
N TYR A 230 -1.95 1.91 -29.71
CA TYR A 230 -2.42 3.28 -29.82
C TYR A 230 -1.65 4.29 -28.95
N LYS A 231 -0.58 3.86 -28.27
CA LYS A 231 0.29 4.69 -27.42
C LYS A 231 -0.44 5.40 -26.28
N TYR A 232 -1.44 4.75 -25.70
CA TYR A 232 -2.11 5.22 -24.48
C TYR A 232 -1.32 4.92 -23.21
N ILE A 233 -0.36 3.99 -23.31
CA ILE A 233 0.62 3.66 -22.26
C ILE A 233 2.02 3.57 -22.88
N ASN A 234 3.05 3.72 -22.05
CA ASN A 234 4.43 3.48 -22.44
C ASN A 234 4.69 1.98 -22.60
N PHE A 235 5.77 1.64 -23.31
CA PHE A 235 6.16 0.24 -23.52
C PHE A 235 6.44 -0.47 -22.18
N ASP A 236 7.16 0.22 -21.28
CA ASP A 236 7.61 -0.30 -19.99
C ASP A 236 6.50 -0.37 -18.93
N ASP A 237 5.30 0.18 -19.19
CA ASP A 237 4.21 0.18 -18.21
C ASP A 237 3.66 -1.23 -17.94
N THR A 238 3.90 -2.19 -18.85
CA THR A 238 3.57 -3.61 -18.60
C THR A 238 4.51 -4.30 -17.65
N ASP A 239 5.64 -3.69 -17.30
CA ASP A 239 6.58 -4.28 -16.35
C ASP A 239 6.10 -4.11 -14.90
N PHE A 240 5.02 -3.34 -14.68
CA PHE A 240 4.40 -3.14 -13.37
C PHE A 240 3.48 -4.27 -12.92
N PHE A 241 3.15 -5.23 -13.79
CA PHE A 241 2.38 -6.41 -13.40
C PHE A 241 2.89 -7.66 -14.10
N LYS A 242 2.63 -8.84 -13.52
CA LYS A 242 3.03 -10.12 -14.11
C LYS A 242 1.93 -11.16 -13.99
N VAL A 243 1.63 -11.85 -15.09
CA VAL A 243 0.76 -13.03 -15.09
C VAL A 243 1.53 -14.23 -14.54
N CYS A 244 0.94 -14.94 -13.58
CA CYS A 244 1.48 -16.14 -12.97
C CYS A 244 0.49 -17.29 -13.13
N TYR A 245 0.99 -18.47 -13.47
CA TYR A 245 0.14 -19.65 -13.72
C TYR A 245 0.15 -20.68 -12.60
N SER A 246 0.87 -20.38 -11.52
CA SER A 246 0.94 -21.20 -10.31
C SER A 246 1.10 -20.34 -9.06
N VAL A 247 0.63 -20.88 -7.94
CA VAL A 247 0.80 -20.26 -6.62
C VAL A 247 2.27 -20.12 -6.26
N ASP A 248 3.08 -21.14 -6.55
CA ASP A 248 4.49 -21.16 -6.16
C ASP A 248 5.32 -20.14 -6.94
N GLU A 249 5.00 -19.89 -8.21
CA GLU A 249 5.60 -18.80 -8.99
C GLU A 249 5.30 -17.44 -8.34
N ALA A 250 4.03 -17.17 -8.02
CA ALA A 250 3.62 -15.90 -7.45
C ALA A 250 4.33 -15.62 -6.10
N ILE A 251 4.37 -16.63 -5.23
CA ILE A 251 5.06 -16.53 -3.94
C ILE A 251 6.56 -16.33 -4.13
N SER A 252 7.19 -17.06 -5.05
CA SER A 252 8.61 -16.89 -5.36
C SER A 252 8.94 -15.47 -5.80
N ILE A 253 8.08 -14.85 -6.62
CA ILE A 253 8.26 -13.44 -7.03
C ILE A 253 8.19 -12.50 -5.83
N ILE A 254 7.20 -12.67 -4.95
CA ILE A 254 7.04 -11.84 -3.74
C ILE A 254 8.25 -11.98 -2.81
N ASP A 255 8.66 -13.22 -2.51
CA ASP A 255 9.79 -13.50 -1.63
C ASP A 255 11.09 -12.91 -2.19
N ASN A 256 11.35 -13.12 -3.48
CA ASN A 256 12.54 -12.58 -4.13
C ASN A 256 12.52 -11.04 -4.13
N PHE A 257 11.36 -10.41 -4.35
CA PHE A 257 11.24 -8.95 -4.31
C PHE A 257 11.55 -8.36 -2.92
N TYR A 258 11.27 -9.11 -1.86
CA TYR A 258 11.51 -8.72 -0.47
C TYR A 258 12.68 -9.47 0.19
N LYS A 259 13.60 -10.07 -0.60
CA LYS A 259 14.73 -10.84 -0.06
C LYS A 259 15.66 -9.94 0.75
N VAL A 260 16.09 -8.83 0.15
CA VAL A 260 16.97 -7.81 0.73
C VAL A 260 16.23 -6.49 0.88
N TYR A 261 15.40 -6.10 -0.08
CA TYR A 261 14.60 -4.90 0.00
C TYR A 261 13.53 -5.01 1.10
N HIS A 262 13.40 -3.96 1.92
CA HIS A 262 12.35 -3.84 2.93
C HIS A 262 11.26 -2.86 2.47
N SER A 263 11.63 -1.60 2.23
CA SER A 263 10.68 -0.55 1.88
C SER A 263 11.38 0.69 1.32
N MET A 264 10.61 1.61 0.73
CA MET A 264 11.12 2.88 0.22
C MET A 264 10.22 4.04 0.62
N LYS A 265 10.81 5.21 0.89
CA LYS A 265 10.10 6.49 1.03
C LYS A 265 10.95 7.63 0.48
N THR A 266 10.27 8.67 0.00
CA THR A 266 10.89 9.92 -0.42
C THR A 266 10.50 11.04 0.53
N ILE A 267 11.49 11.75 1.08
CA ILE A 267 11.32 12.85 2.05
C ILE A 267 12.24 13.99 1.61
N ASN A 268 11.71 15.21 1.47
CA ASN A 268 12.50 16.41 1.16
C ASN A 268 13.51 16.21 0.00
N SER A 269 13.03 15.63 -1.11
CA SER A 269 13.82 15.30 -2.32
C SER A 269 14.86 14.19 -2.19
N PHE A 270 15.00 13.57 -1.01
CA PHE A 270 15.81 12.37 -0.81
C PHE A 270 14.95 11.11 -0.84
N THR A 271 15.42 10.09 -1.54
CA THR A 271 14.84 8.75 -1.51
C THR A 271 15.66 7.88 -0.56
N TYR A 272 14.94 7.20 0.33
CA TYR A 272 15.45 6.25 1.30
C TYR A 272 14.93 4.86 0.94
N ILE A 273 15.83 3.90 0.79
CA ILE A 273 15.50 2.48 0.62
C ILE A 273 16.03 1.73 1.84
N TRP A 274 15.15 1.18 2.65
CA TRP A 274 15.52 0.31 3.76
C TRP A 274 15.74 -1.11 3.26
N LEU A 275 16.73 -1.77 3.87
CA LEU A 275 17.13 -3.12 3.54
C LEU A 275 17.06 -4.01 4.80
N LYS A 276 16.79 -5.29 4.61
CA LYS A 276 16.84 -6.31 5.65
C LYS A 276 18.28 -6.62 6.07
N GLU A 277 19.21 -6.47 5.12
CA GLU A 277 20.65 -6.65 5.31
C GLU A 277 21.43 -5.64 4.48
N SER A 278 22.68 -5.37 4.88
CA SER A 278 23.54 -4.42 4.16
C SER A 278 24.06 -5.02 2.85
N LEU A 279 24.23 -4.19 1.83
CA LEU A 279 24.86 -4.60 0.59
C LEU A 279 26.38 -4.61 0.76
N ASP A 280 27.03 -5.60 0.14
CA ASP A 280 28.48 -5.59 0.01
C ASP A 280 28.96 -4.45 -0.91
N LYS A 281 30.27 -4.16 -0.84
CA LYS A 281 30.88 -3.06 -1.60
C LYS A 281 30.77 -3.26 -3.11
N LYS A 282 30.93 -4.49 -3.62
CA LYS A 282 30.89 -4.78 -5.07
C LYS A 282 29.49 -4.52 -5.63
N LYS A 283 28.46 -4.93 -4.90
CA LYS A 283 27.07 -4.74 -5.27
C LYS A 283 26.68 -3.26 -5.22
N LEU A 284 27.10 -2.54 -4.18
CA LEU A 284 26.89 -1.09 -4.08
C LEU A 284 27.58 -0.31 -5.22
N GLU A 285 28.82 -0.69 -5.57
CA GLU A 285 29.55 -0.12 -6.72
C GLU A 285 28.85 -0.43 -8.05
N LYS A 286 28.40 -1.67 -8.25
CA LYS A 286 27.62 -2.09 -9.43
C LYS A 286 26.35 -1.25 -9.58
N ILE A 287 25.57 -1.11 -8.51
CA ILE A 287 24.35 -0.27 -8.48
C ILE A 287 24.70 1.18 -8.81
N THR A 288 25.72 1.74 -8.14
CA THR A 288 26.16 3.12 -8.35
C THR A 288 26.53 3.37 -9.81
N ASN A 289 27.26 2.45 -10.44
CA ASN A 289 27.68 2.58 -11.82
C ASN A 289 26.53 2.46 -12.81
N LEU A 290 25.62 1.49 -12.61
CA LEU A 290 24.48 1.26 -13.51
C LEU A 290 23.48 2.42 -13.49
N PHE A 291 23.22 2.99 -12.31
CA PHE A 291 22.23 4.06 -12.14
C PHE A 291 22.87 5.45 -12.01
N LYS A 292 24.16 5.58 -12.36
CA LYS A 292 24.94 6.82 -12.17
C LYS A 292 24.28 8.07 -12.74
N SER A 293 23.71 7.97 -13.94
CA SER A 293 23.02 9.08 -14.62
C SER A 293 21.69 9.47 -13.97
N SER A 294 21.11 8.60 -13.15
CA SER A 294 19.83 8.81 -12.49
C SER A 294 19.97 9.59 -11.17
N PHE A 295 21.16 9.57 -10.56
CA PHE A 295 21.44 10.21 -9.28
C PHE A 295 21.98 11.64 -9.46
N ILE A 296 21.50 12.59 -8.65
CA ILE A 296 21.98 13.99 -8.68
C ILE A 296 23.48 14.07 -8.38
N ASP A 297 23.91 13.39 -7.32
CA ASP A 297 25.31 13.34 -6.89
C ASP A 297 26.12 12.23 -7.57
N GLN A 298 25.54 11.57 -8.59
CA GLN A 298 26.11 10.42 -9.30
C GLN A 298 26.49 9.24 -8.39
N LYS A 299 25.96 9.20 -7.17
CA LYS A 299 26.22 8.15 -6.18
C LYS A 299 25.00 7.84 -5.33
N ILE A 300 25.01 6.63 -4.78
CA ILE A 300 24.10 6.17 -3.74
C ILE A 300 24.92 5.80 -2.51
N SER A 301 24.48 6.22 -1.33
CA SER A 301 25.21 5.99 -0.08
C SER A 301 24.45 5.01 0.81
N GLN A 302 25.17 4.03 1.36
CA GLN A 302 24.63 3.09 2.35
C GLN A 302 24.98 3.54 3.77
N TYR A 303 24.02 3.41 4.68
CA TYR A 303 24.15 3.73 6.10
C TYR A 303 23.78 2.51 6.94
N LEU A 304 24.46 2.35 8.07
CA LEU A 304 24.24 1.27 9.03
C LEU A 304 23.58 1.81 10.31
N PRO A 305 22.81 0.97 11.04
CA PRO A 305 22.07 1.37 12.26
C PRO A 305 22.92 1.99 13.39
N ASP A 306 24.21 1.68 13.46
CA ASP A 306 25.05 1.95 14.66
C ASP A 306 26.14 3.02 14.49
N ASN A 307 26.08 3.86 13.45
CA ASN A 307 27.06 4.96 13.32
C ASN A 307 26.60 6.19 14.12
N GLU A 308 27.39 6.56 15.13
CA GLU A 308 27.17 7.69 16.03
C GLU A 308 27.00 9.05 15.31
N GLU A 309 26.18 9.89 15.96
CA GLU A 309 26.03 11.34 15.87
C GLU A 309 25.19 12.05 14.79
N ASN A 310 24.77 11.47 13.64
CA ASN A 310 23.91 12.25 12.71
C ASN A 310 23.00 11.47 11.74
N SER A 311 22.77 10.17 11.96
CA SER A 311 21.98 9.35 11.02
C SER A 311 20.99 8.41 11.70
N SER A 312 20.10 8.95 12.55
CA SER A 312 18.92 8.18 12.96
C SER A 312 18.04 7.94 11.72
N SER A 313 17.92 6.69 11.28
CA SER A 313 17.00 6.31 10.21
C SER A 313 15.58 6.82 10.55
N PRO A 314 14.89 7.54 9.64
CA PRO A 314 13.70 8.31 10.00
C PRO A 314 12.46 7.44 10.26
N PHE A 315 12.48 6.15 9.90
CA PHE A 315 11.33 5.26 10.08
C PHE A 315 11.69 3.87 10.62
N TYR A 316 12.88 3.36 10.30
CA TYR A 316 13.32 2.03 10.76
C TYR A 316 14.76 2.14 11.30
N PRO A 317 14.94 2.59 12.56
CA PRO A 317 16.26 2.82 13.19
C PRO A 317 17.20 1.62 13.11
N SER A 318 16.64 0.41 13.21
CA SER A 318 17.40 -0.85 13.25
C SER A 318 17.76 -1.42 11.89
N LEU A 319 17.35 -0.80 10.77
CA LEU A 319 17.60 -1.33 9.43
C LEU A 319 18.67 -0.52 8.70
N PRO A 320 19.62 -1.18 7.99
CA PRO A 320 20.48 -0.48 7.04
C PRO A 320 19.63 0.15 5.93
N TYR A 321 20.11 1.27 5.38
CA TYR A 321 19.39 1.96 4.33
C TYR A 321 20.30 2.61 3.31
N LEU A 322 19.80 2.73 2.08
CA LEU A 322 20.39 3.52 1.01
C LEU A 322 19.73 4.89 0.97
N LYS A 323 20.52 5.93 0.71
CA LYS A 323 20.06 7.30 0.54
C LYS A 323 20.65 7.91 -0.73
N PHE A 324 19.80 8.53 -1.52
CA PHE A 324 20.19 9.25 -2.74
C PHE A 324 19.17 10.34 -3.10
N GLN A 325 19.55 11.26 -3.98
CA GLN A 325 18.63 12.15 -4.66
C GLN A 325 18.61 11.82 -6.15
N SER A 326 17.46 11.95 -6.80
CA SER A 326 17.30 11.64 -8.23
C SER A 326 16.66 12.81 -8.98
N ARG A 327 17.10 13.06 -10.22
CA ARG A 327 16.49 14.08 -11.10
C ARG A 327 15.28 13.58 -11.86
N SER A 328 15.29 12.29 -12.23
CA SER A 328 14.38 11.75 -13.25
C SER A 328 14.13 10.25 -13.10
N MET A 329 14.29 9.66 -11.91
CA MET A 329 13.95 8.25 -11.72
C MET A 329 12.44 8.10 -11.78
N ASN A 330 11.96 7.53 -12.89
CA ASN A 330 10.60 7.03 -12.96
C ASN A 330 10.50 5.72 -12.16
N ASN A 331 9.27 5.29 -11.90
CA ASN A 331 9.04 4.08 -11.12
C ASN A 331 9.55 2.80 -11.80
N LYS A 332 9.75 2.80 -13.12
CA LYS A 332 10.42 1.70 -13.81
C LYS A 332 11.89 1.59 -13.41
N THR A 333 12.62 2.71 -13.39
CA THR A 333 14.03 2.72 -12.96
C THR A 333 14.16 2.33 -11.48
N ILE A 334 13.19 2.75 -10.65
CA ILE A 334 13.14 2.35 -9.23
C ILE A 334 12.86 0.84 -9.11
N LEU A 335 11.95 0.29 -9.90
CA LEU A 335 11.68 -1.14 -9.96
C LEU A 335 12.94 -1.92 -10.32
N ASP A 336 13.67 -1.51 -11.37
CA ASP A 336 14.93 -2.14 -11.79
C ASP A 336 16.00 -2.08 -10.69
N LEU A 337 16.09 -0.95 -9.99
CA LEU A 337 16.97 -0.81 -8.83
C LEU A 337 16.61 -1.81 -7.73
N ILE A 338 15.32 -1.94 -7.38
CA ILE A 338 14.85 -2.88 -6.37
C ILE A 338 15.15 -4.33 -6.80
N LEU A 339 14.89 -4.69 -8.05
CA LEU A 339 15.20 -6.02 -8.56
C LEU A 339 16.71 -6.31 -8.47
N LEU A 340 17.57 -5.35 -8.82
CA LEU A 340 19.02 -5.50 -8.68
C LEU A 340 19.49 -5.61 -7.22
N ILE A 341 18.84 -4.89 -6.29
CA ILE A 341 19.11 -5.00 -4.85
C ILE A 341 18.86 -6.42 -4.35
N ASN A 342 17.85 -7.10 -4.88
CA ASN A 342 17.48 -8.44 -4.42
C ASN A 342 18.20 -9.58 -5.14
N ASN A 343 18.63 -9.37 -6.39
CA ASN A 343 19.39 -10.36 -7.17
C ASN A 343 20.83 -10.48 -6.67
N GLU A 344 21.39 -11.69 -6.68
CA GLU A 344 22.79 -11.94 -6.29
C GLU A 344 23.83 -11.31 -7.23
#